data_AF-A0A166H3Y1-F1
#
_entry.id   AF-A0A166H3Y1-F1
#
_cell.length_a   1.000
_cell.length_b   1.000
_cell.length_c   1.000
_cell.angle_alpha   90.00
_cell.angle_beta   90.00
_cell.angle_gamma   90.00
#
_symmetry.space_group_name_H-M   'P 1'
#
loop_
_entity.id
_entity.type
_entity.pdbx_description
1 polymer ?
#
loop_
_entity_poly.entity_id
_entity_poly.type
_entity_poly.pdbx_seq_one_letter_code
_entity_poly.pdbx_strand_id
1 'polypeptide(L)'
;MIAAAAVAVPQLLPVPLASRAAEGVVVTPVAADSSLVCGGDLIDASEPEELRPFDGSTSARWPDGSTSGSTPLDEGDVASPGSGIVSLDVPADADPTPGGVSVQSIANETVSGLSARGCAEPSADSWLVAGSTDVGRTSVLVLANPSASPRPSTSRCSVRAA
;
A
#
# COMPACT_ATOMS: atom_id res chain seq x y z
N MET A 1 45.50 17.12 -49.28
CA MET A 1 45.36 18.48 -48.68
C MET A 1 43.94 19.04 -48.75
N ILE A 2 43.10 18.71 -49.75
CA ILE A 2 41.71 19.21 -49.82
C ILE A 2 40.75 18.47 -48.85
N ALA A 3 40.98 17.17 -48.62
CA ALA A 3 40.12 16.36 -47.73
C ALA A 3 40.19 16.77 -46.25
N ALA A 4 41.33 17.26 -45.77
CA ALA A 4 41.48 17.71 -44.38
C ALA A 4 40.70 19.00 -44.08
N ALA A 5 40.55 19.88 -45.08
CA ALA A 5 39.83 21.13 -44.93
C ALA A 5 38.31 20.91 -44.74
N ALA A 6 37.72 19.91 -45.40
CA ALA A 6 36.29 19.63 -45.31
C ALA A 6 35.83 19.18 -43.90
N VAL A 7 36.72 18.59 -43.10
CA VAL A 7 36.41 18.11 -41.75
C VAL A 7 36.57 19.21 -40.69
N ALA A 8 37.47 20.17 -40.93
CA ALA A 8 37.77 21.24 -39.98
C ALA A 8 36.76 22.40 -40.02
N VAL A 9 36.19 22.72 -41.19
CA VAL A 9 35.27 23.87 -41.36
C VAL A 9 34.05 23.86 -40.42
N PRO A 10 33.32 22.75 -40.19
CA PRO A 10 32.16 22.77 -39.28
C PRO A 10 32.54 22.94 -37.79
N GLN A 11 33.82 22.76 -37.42
CA GLN A 11 34.32 22.96 -36.05
C GLN A 11 34.66 24.43 -35.75
N LEU A 12 34.87 25.25 -36.80
CA LEU A 12 35.20 26.68 -36.70
C LEU A 12 33.97 27.59 -36.78
N LEU A 13 32.81 27.04 -37.16
CA LEU A 13 31.56 27.79 -37.23
C LEU A 13 30.86 27.71 -35.87
N PRO A 14 30.61 28.83 -35.19
CA PRO A 14 29.84 28.84 -33.95
C PRO A 14 28.41 28.36 -34.26
N VAL A 15 28.10 27.13 -33.85
CA VAL A 15 26.74 26.61 -33.94
C VAL A 15 25.83 27.41 -33.01
N PRO A 16 24.68 27.91 -33.49
CA PRO A 16 23.73 28.59 -32.62
C PRO A 16 23.23 27.58 -31.59
N LEU A 17 23.55 27.81 -30.32
CA LEU A 17 22.98 27.07 -29.21
C LEU A 17 21.49 27.43 -29.12
N ALA A 18 20.65 26.63 -29.77
CA ALA A 18 19.20 26.72 -29.62
C ALA A 18 18.81 26.17 -28.24
N SER A 19 18.96 26.98 -27.20
CA SER A 19 18.42 26.67 -25.88
C SER A 19 16.92 26.96 -25.88
N ARG A 20 16.07 25.93 -26.06
CA ARG A 20 14.68 26.04 -25.63
C ARG A 20 14.65 25.92 -24.11
N ALA A 21 14.38 27.02 -23.42
CA ALA A 21 13.93 26.92 -22.04
C ALA A 21 12.59 26.17 -22.07
N ALA A 22 12.53 24.96 -21.50
CA ALA A 22 11.25 24.33 -21.26
C ALA A 22 10.47 25.22 -20.29
N GLU A 23 9.28 25.69 -20.68
CA GLU A 23 8.40 26.40 -19.77
C GLU A 23 7.94 25.40 -18.69
N GLY A 24 8.51 25.53 -17.50
CA GLY A 24 8.08 24.75 -16.35
C GLY A 24 6.81 25.33 -15.76
N VAL A 25 5.75 24.53 -15.66
CA VAL A 25 4.57 24.88 -14.85
C VAL A 25 4.85 24.47 -13.42
N VAL A 26 4.81 25.43 -12.51
CA VAL A 26 4.85 25.16 -11.07
C VAL A 26 3.47 24.68 -10.65
N VAL A 27 3.36 23.38 -10.36
CA VAL A 27 2.19 22.79 -9.73
C VAL A 27 2.48 22.78 -8.23
N THR A 28 1.70 23.55 -7.46
CA THR A 28 1.71 23.47 -6.00
C THR A 28 0.63 22.48 -5.58
N PRO A 29 0.98 21.27 -5.11
CA PRO A 29 -0.01 20.30 -4.67
C PRO A 29 -0.73 20.85 -3.44
N VAL A 30 -2.06 20.81 -3.44
CA VAL A 30 -2.86 20.97 -2.22
C VAL A 30 -2.94 19.63 -1.51
N ALA A 31 -2.91 19.62 -0.18
CA ALA A 31 -3.18 18.42 0.59
C ALA A 31 -4.60 17.93 0.25
N ALA A 32 -4.75 16.63 0.06
CA ALA A 32 -6.03 15.98 -0.17
C ALA A 32 -6.39 15.14 1.05
N ASP A 33 -7.69 14.88 1.23
CA ASP A 33 -8.13 13.91 2.22
C ASP A 33 -7.51 12.54 1.90
N SER A 34 -7.08 11.84 2.93
CA SER A 34 -6.37 10.56 2.80
C SER A 34 -6.95 9.50 3.72
N SER A 35 -6.52 8.25 3.56
CA SER A 35 -7.02 7.13 4.36
C SER A 35 -5.88 6.30 4.92
N LEU A 36 -5.97 5.90 6.18
CA LEU A 36 -5.04 4.93 6.76
C LEU A 36 -5.77 3.61 6.99
N VAL A 37 -5.12 2.50 6.65
CA VAL A 37 -5.64 1.16 6.89
C VAL A 37 -4.85 0.52 8.03
N CYS A 38 -5.54 0.20 9.12
CA CYS A 38 -5.00 -0.59 10.23
C CYS A 38 -5.27 -2.07 9.97
N GLY A 39 -4.21 -2.87 9.94
CA GLY A 39 -4.22 -4.27 9.47
C GLY A 39 -4.92 -5.30 10.37
N GLY A 40 -5.82 -4.88 11.27
CA GLY A 40 -6.67 -5.75 12.07
C GLY A 40 -5.93 -6.76 12.97
N ASP A 41 -6.61 -7.87 13.23
CA ASP A 41 -6.10 -9.01 14.01
C ASP A 41 -5.10 -9.84 13.21
N LEU A 42 -4.16 -10.50 13.89
CA LEU A 42 -3.44 -11.61 13.27
C LEU A 42 -4.38 -12.79 13.06
N ILE A 43 -4.16 -13.50 11.97
CA ILE A 43 -4.94 -14.66 11.56
C ILE A 43 -4.17 -15.94 11.92
N ASP A 44 -4.85 -16.85 12.59
CA ASP A 44 -4.46 -18.26 12.71
C ASP A 44 -4.78 -18.98 11.40
N ALA A 45 -3.73 -19.45 10.74
CA ALA A 45 -3.80 -20.21 9.48
C ALA A 45 -3.39 -21.68 9.68
N SER A 46 -3.46 -22.19 10.92
CA SER A 46 -3.20 -23.61 11.23
C SER A 46 -4.18 -24.53 10.53
N GLU A 47 -5.44 -24.10 10.38
CA GLU A 47 -6.47 -24.77 9.58
C GLU A 47 -6.77 -23.95 8.31
N PRO A 48 -6.24 -24.33 7.13
CA PRO A 48 -6.31 -23.50 5.93
C PRO A 48 -7.73 -23.37 5.34
N GLU A 49 -8.65 -24.23 5.77
CA GLU A 49 -10.07 -24.20 5.38
C GLU A 49 -10.87 -23.18 6.22
N GLU A 50 -10.35 -22.78 7.38
CA GLU A 50 -11.03 -21.88 8.32
C GLU A 50 -10.02 -20.91 8.96
N LEU A 51 -9.88 -19.73 8.36
CA LEU A 51 -9.04 -18.67 8.88
C LEU A 51 -9.73 -18.00 10.07
N ARG A 52 -9.05 -17.96 11.22
CA ARG A 52 -9.62 -17.43 12.46
C ARG A 52 -8.75 -16.30 13.02
N PRO A 53 -9.33 -15.19 13.50
CA PRO A 53 -8.55 -14.14 14.12
C PRO A 53 -8.12 -14.57 15.53
N PHE A 54 -6.91 -14.17 15.94
CA PHE A 54 -6.50 -14.23 17.35
C PHE A 54 -7.16 -13.08 18.13
N ASP A 55 -7.62 -13.37 19.35
CA ASP A 55 -8.15 -12.36 20.25
C ASP A 55 -7.05 -11.40 20.77
N GLY A 56 -7.47 -10.24 21.27
CA GLY A 56 -6.59 -9.33 22.00
C GLY A 56 -5.85 -8.30 21.15
N SER A 57 -6.38 -7.99 19.95
CA SER A 57 -5.94 -6.82 19.19
C SER A 57 -6.55 -5.53 19.73
N THR A 58 -5.80 -4.45 19.61
CA THR A 58 -6.25 -3.10 19.87
C THR A 58 -5.58 -2.13 18.91
N SER A 59 -6.31 -1.11 18.47
CA SER A 59 -5.78 -0.04 17.65
C SER A 59 -5.68 1.25 18.45
N ALA A 60 -4.53 1.91 18.39
CA ALA A 60 -4.34 3.26 18.92
C ALA A 60 -4.11 4.24 17.76
N ARG A 61 -4.63 5.45 17.91
CA ARG A 61 -4.49 6.55 16.96
C ARG A 61 -3.87 7.74 17.67
N TRP A 62 -3.08 8.52 16.94
CA TRP A 62 -2.50 9.74 17.47
C TRP A 62 -2.42 10.81 16.37
N PRO A 63 -2.72 12.09 16.67
CA PRO A 63 -3.33 12.59 17.91
C PRO A 63 -4.76 12.10 18.11
N ASP A 64 -5.29 12.15 19.33
CA ASP A 64 -6.70 11.85 19.55
C ASP A 64 -7.60 12.85 18.81
N GLY A 65 -8.64 12.37 18.12
CA GLY A 65 -9.59 13.21 17.39
C GLY A 65 -9.09 13.79 16.06
N SER A 66 -7.90 13.38 15.60
CA SER A 66 -7.25 13.85 14.37
C SER A 66 -7.81 13.29 13.06
N THR A 67 -8.94 12.60 13.13
CA THR A 67 -9.51 11.81 12.03
C THR A 67 -11.02 11.96 12.01
N SER A 68 -11.60 12.03 10.82
CA SER A 68 -13.02 12.30 10.63
C SER A 68 -13.90 11.07 10.79
N GLY A 69 -13.32 9.88 10.75
CA GLY A 69 -14.07 8.63 10.69
C GLY A 69 -13.22 7.39 10.94
N SER A 70 -13.94 6.30 11.17
CA SER A 70 -13.42 4.95 11.26
C SER A 70 -14.47 4.03 10.67
N THR A 71 -14.12 3.32 9.60
CA THR A 71 -15.02 2.38 8.92
C THR A 71 -14.41 0.99 9.00
N PRO A 72 -15.07 0.00 9.63
CA PRO A 72 -14.64 -1.38 9.53
C PRO A 72 -14.75 -1.85 8.08
N LEU A 73 -13.74 -2.60 7.61
CA LEU A 73 -13.74 -3.23 6.29
C LEU A 73 -14.22 -4.68 6.45
N ASP A 74 -15.09 -5.12 5.54
CA ASP A 74 -15.64 -6.48 5.57
C ASP A 74 -14.55 -7.53 5.27
N GLU A 75 -14.49 -8.55 6.13
CA GLU A 75 -13.58 -9.69 6.01
C GLU A 75 -14.38 -10.95 5.70
N GLY A 76 -14.84 -11.09 4.45
CA GLY A 76 -15.73 -12.18 4.04
C GLY A 76 -15.13 -13.60 4.14
N ASP A 77 -13.80 -13.70 4.19
CA ASP A 77 -13.05 -14.97 4.18
C ASP A 77 -12.52 -15.36 5.58
N VAL A 78 -12.81 -14.58 6.63
CA VAL A 78 -12.37 -14.83 8.01
C VAL A 78 -13.57 -15.27 8.87
N ALA A 79 -13.43 -16.37 9.61
CA ALA A 79 -14.50 -16.92 10.42
C ALA A 79 -14.69 -16.12 11.72
N SER A 80 -15.91 -15.56 11.88
CA SER A 80 -16.36 -14.72 13.00
C SER A 80 -15.77 -13.30 13.00
N PRO A 81 -16.51 -12.25 13.45
CA PRO A 81 -16.02 -10.89 13.32
C PRO A 81 -14.81 -10.69 14.25
N GLY A 82 -13.63 -10.53 13.66
CA GLY A 82 -12.48 -9.96 14.34
C GLY A 82 -12.72 -8.48 14.69
N SER A 83 -11.81 -7.87 15.45
CA SER A 83 -11.73 -6.41 15.60
C SER A 83 -11.54 -5.70 14.25
N GLY A 84 -11.12 -6.47 13.24
CA GLY A 84 -11.29 -6.20 11.82
C GLY A 84 -10.29 -5.21 11.27
N ILE A 85 -10.04 -5.31 9.96
CA ILE A 85 -9.31 -4.26 9.25
C ILE A 85 -10.14 -2.99 9.31
N VAL A 86 -9.53 -1.89 9.76
CA VAL A 86 -10.23 -0.60 9.90
C VAL A 86 -9.62 0.41 8.96
N SER A 87 -10.46 1.12 8.22
CA SER A 87 -10.12 2.30 7.45
C SER A 87 -10.36 3.56 8.28
N LEU A 88 -9.39 4.48 8.24
CA LEU A 88 -9.32 5.69 9.04
C LEU A 88 -9.31 6.88 8.09
N ASP A 89 -10.33 7.74 8.14
CA ASP A 89 -10.38 8.94 7.30
C ASP A 89 -9.55 10.07 7.92
N VAL A 90 -8.64 10.63 7.12
CA VAL A 90 -7.72 11.70 7.50
C VAL A 90 -8.03 12.97 6.70
N PRO A 91 -8.46 14.07 7.35
CA PRO A 91 -8.67 15.34 6.67
C PRO A 91 -7.39 15.89 6.03
N ALA A 92 -7.53 16.55 4.89
CA ALA A 92 -6.45 17.28 4.22
C ALA A 92 -5.76 18.33 5.11
N ASP A 93 -6.51 18.92 6.04
CA ASP A 93 -6.06 19.98 6.97
C ASP A 93 -5.61 19.47 8.34
N ALA A 94 -5.47 18.14 8.52
CA ALA A 94 -5.02 17.56 9.78
C ALA A 94 -3.56 17.95 10.10
N ASP A 95 -3.37 18.70 11.19
CA ASP A 95 -2.06 19.13 11.68
C ASP A 95 -1.94 18.88 13.20
N PRO A 96 -1.01 18.01 13.67
CA PRO A 96 -0.08 17.21 12.87
C PRO A 96 -0.78 16.07 12.12
N THR A 97 -0.14 15.57 11.06
CA THR A 97 -0.63 14.41 10.31
C THR A 97 -0.84 13.22 11.25
N PRO A 98 -2.03 12.62 11.25
CA PRO A 98 -2.33 11.51 12.14
C PRO A 98 -1.59 10.23 11.76
N GLY A 99 -1.30 9.43 12.77
CA GLY A 99 -0.83 8.06 12.64
C GLY A 99 -1.72 7.10 13.41
N GLY A 100 -1.60 5.82 13.07
CA GLY A 100 -2.25 4.74 13.80
C GLY A 100 -1.32 3.55 13.97
N VAL A 101 -1.59 2.72 14.97
CA VAL A 101 -0.91 1.46 15.19
C VAL A 101 -1.93 0.42 15.65
N SER A 102 -1.92 -0.76 15.05
CA SER A 102 -2.55 -1.95 15.63
C SER A 102 -1.52 -2.72 16.43
N VAL A 103 -1.87 -3.09 17.65
CA VAL A 103 -1.05 -3.90 18.54
C VAL A 103 -1.86 -5.13 18.92
N GLN A 104 -1.23 -6.29 18.82
CA GLN A 104 -1.82 -7.54 19.26
C GLN A 104 -0.87 -8.25 20.21
N SER A 105 -1.42 -8.69 21.34
CA SER A 105 -0.71 -9.47 22.33
C SER A 105 -1.37 -10.84 22.41
N ILE A 106 -0.65 -11.88 21.99
CA ILE A 106 -1.12 -13.26 22.05
C ILE A 106 -0.41 -13.93 23.21
N ALA A 107 -1.17 -14.61 24.07
CA ALA A 107 -0.63 -15.43 25.15
C ALA A 107 -1.57 -16.62 25.37
N ASN A 108 -1.35 -17.70 24.64
CA ASN A 108 -2.09 -18.95 24.78
C ASN A 108 -1.13 -20.16 24.91
N GLU A 109 -1.67 -21.37 24.90
CA GLU A 109 -0.89 -22.60 25.11
C GLU A 109 0.06 -22.96 23.95
N THR A 110 -0.19 -22.44 22.73
CA THR A 110 0.57 -22.77 21.52
C THR A 110 1.44 -21.62 21.00
N VAL A 111 1.02 -20.37 21.22
CA VAL A 111 1.63 -19.14 20.70
C VAL A 111 1.64 -18.08 21.78
N SER A 112 2.79 -17.42 21.93
CA SER A 112 2.90 -16.19 22.72
C SER A 112 3.76 -15.18 21.99
N GLY A 113 3.38 -13.91 22.04
CA GLY A 113 4.10 -12.84 21.34
C GLY A 113 3.35 -11.52 21.29
N LEU A 114 4.06 -10.51 20.80
CA LEU A 114 3.55 -9.18 20.53
C LEU A 114 3.77 -8.86 19.05
N SER A 115 2.72 -8.44 18.36
CA SER A 115 2.78 -7.85 17.03
C SER A 115 2.36 -6.39 17.13
N ALA A 116 3.09 -5.50 16.48
CA ALA A 116 2.71 -4.10 16.33
C ALA A 116 2.91 -3.68 14.88
N ARG A 117 1.88 -3.10 14.27
CA ARG A 117 1.90 -2.66 12.88
C ARG A 117 1.31 -1.27 12.76
N GLY A 118 2.09 -0.35 12.19
CA GLY A 118 1.59 0.98 11.84
C GLY A 118 0.50 0.89 10.78
N CYS A 119 -0.55 1.70 10.94
CA CYS A 119 -1.55 1.89 9.90
C CYS A 119 -0.91 2.67 8.76
N ALA A 120 -1.21 2.27 7.52
CA ALA A 120 -0.54 2.80 6.35
C ALA A 120 -1.55 3.22 5.29
N GLU A 121 -1.15 4.14 4.42
CA GLU A 121 -1.95 4.50 3.25
C GLU A 121 -2.13 3.27 2.34
N PRO A 122 -3.36 2.97 1.89
CA PRO A 122 -3.61 1.90 0.93
C PRO A 122 -2.90 2.20 -0.41
N SER A 123 -2.09 1.24 -0.86
CA SER A 123 -1.47 1.29 -2.18
C SER A 123 -2.16 0.31 -3.13
N ALA A 124 -2.48 0.78 -4.35
CA ALA A 124 -2.97 -0.08 -5.43
C ALA A 124 -1.83 -0.83 -6.14
N ASP A 125 -0.58 -0.44 -5.92
CA ASP A 125 0.60 -1.04 -6.54
C ASP A 125 1.22 -2.06 -5.60
N SER A 126 0.85 -3.34 -5.79
CA SER A 126 1.52 -4.48 -5.15
C SER A 126 1.75 -5.58 -6.17
N TRP A 127 3.00 -6.07 -6.26
CA TRP A 127 3.36 -7.19 -7.13
C TRP A 127 3.69 -8.38 -6.25
N LEU A 128 2.88 -9.44 -6.39
CA LEU A 128 3.08 -10.69 -5.68
C LEU A 128 3.84 -11.65 -6.59
N VAL A 129 5.03 -12.06 -6.15
CA VAL A 129 5.79 -13.13 -6.81
C VAL A 129 5.73 -14.36 -5.91
N ALA A 130 4.78 -15.24 -6.20
CA ALA A 130 4.68 -16.53 -5.53
C ALA A 130 5.46 -17.58 -6.35
N GLY A 131 6.47 -18.18 -5.73
CA GLY A 131 7.19 -19.33 -6.27
C GLY A 131 7.34 -20.38 -5.18
N SER A 132 6.69 -21.53 -5.33
CA SER A 132 6.91 -22.69 -4.46
C SER A 132 7.32 -23.88 -5.32
N THR A 133 8.47 -24.46 -5.03
CA THR A 133 8.88 -25.78 -5.54
C THR A 133 8.52 -26.91 -4.58
N ASP A 134 8.02 -26.58 -3.38
CA ASP A 134 7.57 -27.53 -2.37
C ASP A 134 6.05 -27.70 -2.44
N VAL A 135 5.61 -28.95 -2.45
CA VAL A 135 4.21 -29.34 -2.32
C VAL A 135 3.83 -29.21 -0.84
N GLY A 136 2.85 -28.37 -0.50
CA GLY A 136 2.26 -28.32 0.86
C GLY A 136 2.36 -27.01 1.65
N ARG A 137 2.85 -25.90 1.07
CA ARG A 137 2.75 -24.57 1.70
C ARG A 137 1.58 -23.78 1.11
N THR A 138 0.63 -23.41 1.96
CA THR A 138 -0.47 -22.50 1.63
C THR A 138 -0.06 -21.07 1.99
N SER A 139 -0.18 -20.14 1.05
CA SER A 139 -0.02 -18.70 1.30
C SER A 139 -1.40 -18.05 1.35
N VAL A 140 -1.68 -17.33 2.43
CA VAL A 140 -2.93 -16.57 2.59
C VAL A 140 -2.65 -15.11 2.26
N LEU A 141 -3.51 -14.52 1.42
CA LEU A 141 -3.48 -13.11 1.06
C LEU A 141 -4.80 -12.47 1.44
N VAL A 142 -4.75 -11.44 2.29
CA VAL A 142 -5.91 -10.62 2.63
C VAL A 142 -5.82 -9.30 1.87
N LEU A 143 -6.79 -9.03 0.99
CA LEU A 143 -6.90 -7.80 0.20
C LEU A 143 -8.06 -6.97 0.72
N ALA A 144 -7.77 -5.77 1.22
CA ALA A 144 -8.77 -4.81 1.65
C ALA A 144 -8.79 -3.60 0.70
N ASN A 145 -9.97 -3.25 0.18
CA ASN A 145 -10.16 -2.06 -0.66
C ASN A 145 -10.95 -1.00 0.12
N PRO A 146 -10.30 0.08 0.59
CA PRO A 146 -10.98 1.11 1.39
C PRO A 146 -11.83 2.09 0.55
N SER A 147 -11.85 1.99 -0.78
CA SER A 147 -12.65 2.91 -1.62
C SER A 147 -14.12 2.47 -1.70
N ALA A 148 -15.04 3.42 -1.50
CA ALA A 148 -16.50 3.20 -1.58
C ALA A 148 -17.04 2.99 -3.03
N SER A 149 -16.17 2.77 -4.02
CA SER A 149 -16.53 2.70 -5.43
C SER A 149 -16.64 1.23 -5.88
N PRO A 150 -17.84 0.67 -6.11
CA PRO A 150 -17.99 -0.58 -6.83
C PRO A 150 -17.74 -0.31 -8.31
N ARG A 151 -16.47 -0.24 -8.73
CA ARG A 151 -16.13 -0.41 -10.15
C ARG A 151 -15.86 -1.90 -10.37
N PRO A 152 -16.66 -2.59 -11.19
CA PRO A 152 -16.36 -3.96 -11.58
C PRO A 152 -15.17 -3.94 -12.54
N SER A 153 -13.94 -3.88 -12.00
CA SER A 153 -12.76 -4.27 -12.78
C SER A 153 -12.73 -5.79 -12.82
N THR A 154 -13.37 -6.35 -13.85
CA THR A 154 -13.19 -7.76 -14.24
C THR A 154 -11.78 -7.94 -14.80
N SER A 155 -10.76 -7.83 -13.94
CA SER A 155 -9.39 -8.21 -14.30
C SER A 155 -9.27 -9.72 -14.10
N ARG A 156 -9.52 -10.47 -15.18
CA ARG A 156 -9.14 -11.89 -15.24
C ARG A 156 -7.62 -11.97 -15.13
N CYS A 157 -7.11 -12.29 -13.95
CA CYS A 157 -5.71 -12.65 -13.78
C CYS A 157 -5.50 -14.06 -14.35
N SER A 158 -5.01 -14.15 -15.57
CA SER A 158 -4.55 -15.41 -16.15
C SER A 158 -3.11 -15.63 -15.71
N VAL A 159 -2.92 -16.49 -14.70
CA VAL A 159 -1.59 -16.99 -14.34
C VAL A 159 -1.13 -17.94 -15.45
N ARG A 160 -0.16 -17.50 -16.25
CA ARG A 160 0.52 -18.35 -17.21
C ARG A 160 1.75 -18.94 -16.51
N ALA A 161 1.68 -20.22 -16.16
CA ALA A 161 2.87 -20.98 -15.73
C ALA A 161 3.87 -21.02 -16.91
N ALA A 162 5.14 -20.75 -16.61
CA ALA A 162 6.25 -20.95 -17.52
C ALA A 162 6.65 -22.44 -17.55
#